data_AF-A0A2V6NJA9-F1
#
_entry.id   AF-A0A2V6NJA9-F1
#
_cell.length_a   1.000
_cell.length_b   1.000
_cell.length_c   1.000
_cell.angle_alpha   90.00
_cell.angle_beta   90.00
_cell.angle_gamma   90.00
#
_symmetry.space_group_name_H-M   'P 1'
#
loop_
_entity.id
_entity.type
_entity.pdbx_description
1 polymer ?
#
loop_
_entity_poly.entity_id
_entity_poly.type
_entity_poly.pdbx_seq_one_letter_code
_entity_poly.pdbx_strand_id
1 'polypeptide(L)'
;MNDAATPDFNSPVVEHARKDFLLLEADVSAADALEQIRREGVGERVIYFFAVDADKRLVGVLPARRLLIAAPETPLREIMVRRVVAIPGTASVILAMNANPS
;
A
#
# COMPACT_ATOMS: atom_id res chain seq x y z
N MET A 1 -5.46 -25.13 -24.99
CA MET A 1 -4.50 -24.04 -25.19
C MET A 1 -4.73 -23.02 -24.11
N ASN A 2 -3.91 -23.02 -23.06
CA ASN A 2 -3.81 -21.96 -22.05
C ASN A 2 -2.42 -22.09 -21.44
N ASP A 3 -1.44 -21.50 -22.14
CA ASP A 3 -0.12 -21.25 -21.56
C ASP A 3 -0.28 -20.13 -20.53
N ALA A 4 -0.48 -20.50 -19.27
CA ALA A 4 -0.17 -19.60 -18.18
C ALA A 4 1.35 -19.46 -18.18
N ALA A 5 1.86 -18.44 -18.90
CA ALA A 5 3.27 -18.12 -18.96
C ALA A 5 3.85 -18.14 -17.54
N THR A 6 4.84 -19.01 -17.32
CA THR A 6 5.53 -19.09 -16.04
C THR A 6 6.08 -17.70 -15.72
N PRO A 7 5.79 -17.11 -14.55
CA PRO A 7 6.30 -15.79 -14.22
C PRO A 7 7.83 -15.79 -14.33
N ASP A 8 8.38 -14.87 -15.12
CA ASP A 8 9.82 -14.66 -15.12
C ASP A 8 10.22 -14.02 -13.78
N PHE A 9 10.71 -14.85 -12.87
CA PHE A 9 11.08 -14.42 -11.52
C PHE A 9 12.29 -13.46 -11.50
N ASN A 10 13.02 -13.34 -12.62
CA ASN A 10 14.11 -12.38 -12.76
C ASN A 10 13.65 -11.03 -13.31
N SER A 11 12.41 -10.93 -13.80
CA SER A 11 11.90 -9.68 -14.36
C SER A 11 11.60 -8.66 -13.23
N PRO A 12 11.65 -7.34 -13.54
CA PRO A 12 11.40 -6.30 -12.56
C PRO A 12 10.02 -6.41 -11.90
N VAL A 13 9.97 -6.22 -10.58
CA VAL A 13 8.72 -6.26 -9.80
C VAL A 13 7.66 -5.28 -10.30
N VAL A 14 8.07 -4.15 -10.89
CA VAL A 14 7.14 -3.14 -11.41
C VAL A 14 6.29 -3.63 -12.58
N GLU A 15 6.74 -4.65 -13.32
CA GLU A 15 5.98 -5.26 -14.41
C GLU A 15 4.82 -6.12 -13.90
N HIS A 16 4.94 -6.62 -12.68
CA HIS A 16 3.94 -7.46 -12.00
C HIS A 16 3.18 -6.70 -10.91
N ALA A 17 3.65 -5.51 -10.53
CA ALA A 17 3.04 -4.68 -9.50
C ALA A 17 1.72 -4.09 -9.99
N ARG A 18 0.69 -4.19 -9.15
CA ARG A 18 -0.56 -3.50 -9.42
C ARG A 18 -0.44 -2.01 -9.13
N LYS A 19 -1.12 -1.20 -9.95
CA LYS A 19 -1.13 0.26 -9.86
C LYS A 19 -2.42 0.82 -9.22
N ASP A 20 -3.36 -0.05 -8.87
CA ASP A 20 -4.64 0.30 -8.24
C ASP A 20 -4.51 0.41 -6.72
N PHE A 21 -3.65 1.32 -6.26
CA PHE A 21 -3.47 1.65 -4.86
C PHE A 21 -3.86 3.10 -4.56
N LEU A 22 -4.30 3.33 -3.33
CA LEU A 22 -4.68 4.66 -2.86
C LEU A 22 -3.63 5.20 -1.88
N LEU A 23 -3.22 6.45 -2.10
CA LEU A 23 -2.29 7.19 -1.25
C LEU A 23 -3.07 8.11 -0.31
N LEU A 24 -2.75 8.08 0.98
CA LEU A 24 -3.33 8.91 2.01
C LEU A 24 -2.24 9.72 2.72
N GLU A 25 -2.51 10.97 3.03
CA GLU A 25 -1.58 11.80 3.80
C GLU A 25 -1.53 11.35 5.27
N ALA A 26 -0.34 11.23 5.86
CA ALA A 26 -0.19 10.65 7.20
C ALA A 26 -0.80 11.52 8.32
N ASP A 27 -0.96 12.83 8.08
CA ASP A 27 -1.47 13.78 9.07
C ASP A 27 -2.98 14.02 8.99
N VAL A 28 -3.67 13.44 8.01
CA VAL A 28 -5.14 13.54 7.95
C VAL A 28 -5.81 12.67 9.01
N SER A 29 -7.05 13.02 9.35
CA SER A 29 -7.88 12.26 10.29
C SER A 29 -8.39 10.96 9.65
N ALA A 30 -8.78 9.99 10.47
CA ALA A 30 -9.43 8.76 9.99
C ALA A 30 -10.75 9.07 9.25
N ALA A 31 -11.50 10.09 9.70
CA ALA A 31 -12.74 10.51 9.08
C ALA A 31 -12.52 11.01 7.64
N ASP A 32 -11.56 11.92 7.46
CA ASP A 32 -11.22 12.50 6.16
C ASP A 32 -10.67 11.44 5.20
N ALA A 33 -9.85 10.53 5.72
CA ALA A 33 -9.33 9.41 4.95
C ALA A 33 -10.45 8.50 4.44
N LEU A 34 -11.42 8.14 5.30
CA LEU A 34 -12.57 7.33 4.90
C LEU A 34 -13.46 8.04 3.87
N GLU A 35 -13.60 9.36 3.98
CA GLU A 35 -14.33 10.17 3.01
C GLU A 35 -13.62 10.22 1.66
N GLN A 36 -12.29 10.40 1.66
CA GLN A 36 -11.48 10.33 0.45
C GLN A 36 -11.61 8.97 -0.24
N ILE A 37 -11.53 7.87 0.52
CA ILE A 37 -11.73 6.50 0.02
C ILE A 37 -13.10 6.35 -0.65
N ARG A 38 -14.17 6.87 -0.05
CA ARG A 38 -15.53 6.81 -0.61
C ARG A 38 -15.65 7.60 -1.92
N ARG A 39 -14.98 8.75 -2.02
CA ARG A 39 -15.02 9.63 -3.20
C ARG A 39 -14.23 9.08 -4.38
N GLU A 40 -13.02 8.62 -4.13
CA GLU A 40 -12.14 8.10 -5.18
C GLU A 40 -12.56 6.69 -5.63
N GLY A 41 -13.24 5.96 -4.75
CA GLY A 41 -13.59 4.57 -4.98
C GLY A 41 -12.38 3.67 -4.76
N VAL A 42 -12.60 2.56 -4.07
CA VAL A 42 -11.65 1.46 -4.00
C VAL A 42 -12.14 0.42 -5.00
N GLY A 43 -11.32 0.08 -6.00
CA GLY A 43 -11.62 -1.05 -6.89
C GLY A 43 -11.89 -2.33 -6.08
N GLU A 44 -12.41 -3.39 -6.70
CA GLU A 44 -12.93 -4.59 -6.01
C GLU A 44 -11.98 -5.26 -4.99
N ARG A 45 -10.67 -4.94 -4.98
CA ARG A 45 -9.66 -5.59 -4.12
C ARG A 45 -8.53 -4.69 -3.62
N VAL A 46 -8.81 -3.48 -3.13
CA VAL A 46 -7.77 -2.72 -2.42
C VAL A 46 -7.58 -3.32 -1.02
N ILE A 47 -6.41 -3.95 -0.80
CA ILE A 47 -6.05 -4.62 0.46
C ILE A 47 -5.31 -3.68 1.42
N TYR A 48 -4.57 -2.70 0.88
CA TYR A 48 -3.69 -1.81 1.65
C TYR A 48 -3.76 -0.37 1.17
N PHE A 49 -3.73 0.55 2.12
CA PHE A 49 -3.53 1.98 1.89
C PHE A 49 -2.10 2.37 2.27
N PHE A 50 -1.53 3.33 1.57
CA PHE A 50 -0.18 3.81 1.85
C PHE A 50 -0.24 5.21 2.45
N ALA A 51 0.48 5.41 3.55
CA ALA A 51 0.62 6.71 4.18
C ALA A 51 1.86 7.42 3.63
N VAL A 52 1.69 8.66 3.17
CA VAL A 52 2.78 9.50 2.68
C VAL A 52 2.95 10.76 3.52
N ASP A 53 4.13 11.35 3.49
CA ASP A 53 4.39 12.69 4.01
C ASP A 53 4.09 13.79 2.97
N ALA A 54 4.28 15.06 3.37
CA ALA A 54 4.09 16.22 2.51
C ALA A 54 4.95 16.22 1.23
N ASP A 55 6.10 15.52 1.26
CA ASP A 55 7.00 15.35 0.11
C ASP A 55 6.64 14.10 -0.73
N LYS A 56 5.47 13.48 -0.47
CA LYS A 56 4.98 12.24 -1.10
C LYS A 56 5.88 11.03 -0.88
N ARG A 57 6.66 11.00 0.19
CA ARG A 57 7.47 9.83 0.57
C ARG A 57 6.64 8.85 1.39
N LEU A 58 6.79 7.56 1.10
CA LEU A 58 6.12 6.49 1.85
C LEU A 58 6.62 6.45 3.30
N VAL A 59 5.74 6.70 4.26
CA VAL A 59 6.05 6.70 5.70
C VAL A 59 5.33 5.60 6.48
N GLY A 60 4.39 4.90 5.85
CA GLY A 60 3.64 3.82 6.49
C GLY A 60 2.70 3.06 5.57
N VAL A 61 2.21 1.94 6.06
CA VAL A 61 1.05 1.22 5.47
C VAL A 61 -0.09 1.25 6.47
N LEU A 62 -1.29 1.48 5.98
CA LEU A 62 -2.51 1.51 6.77
C LEU A 62 -3.41 0.33 6.38
N PRO A 63 -3.53 -0.70 7.23
CA PRO A 63 -4.51 -1.77 7.02
C PRO A 63 -5.93 -1.22 7.14
N ALA A 64 -6.83 -1.59 6.22
CA ALA A 64 -8.22 -1.14 6.22
C ALA A 64 -8.92 -1.33 7.57
N ARG A 65 -8.67 -2.47 8.24
CA ARG A 65 -9.23 -2.77 9.57
C ARG A 65 -8.91 -1.70 10.61
N ARG A 66 -7.69 -1.14 10.61
CA ARG A 66 -7.29 -0.12 11.61
C ARG A 66 -8.02 1.19 11.37
N LEU A 67 -8.21 1.55 10.11
CA LEU A 67 -8.97 2.74 9.74
C LEU A 67 -10.46 2.60 10.15
N LEU A 68 -11.04 1.42 9.99
CA LEU A 68 -12.45 1.15 10.33
C LEU A 68 -12.77 1.20 11.83
N ILE A 69 -11.78 0.96 12.71
CA ILE A 69 -11.98 0.92 14.17
C ILE A 69 -11.39 2.12 14.90
N ALA A 70 -10.63 2.98 14.21
CA ALA A 70 -10.03 4.16 14.79
C ALA A 70 -11.09 5.20 15.15
N ALA A 71 -10.80 6.04 16.16
CA ALA A 71 -11.64 7.20 16.40
C ALA A 71 -11.54 8.15 15.18
N PRO A 72 -12.64 8.80 14.76
CA PRO A 72 -12.66 9.66 13.57
C PRO A 72 -11.56 10.72 13.54
N GLU A 73 -11.26 11.30 14.70
CA GLU A 73 -10.27 12.37 14.87
C GLU A 73 -8.81 11.88 14.97
N THR A 74 -8.60 10.57 15.03
CA THR A 74 -7.25 10.01 15.18
C THR A 74 -6.43 10.24 13.90
N PRO A 75 -5.24 10.87 13.99
CA PRO A 75 -4.34 11.03 12.86
C PRO A 75 -3.84 9.67 12.33
N LEU A 76 -3.72 9.52 11.00
CA LEU A 76 -3.28 8.25 10.41
C LEU A 76 -1.88 7.81 10.87
N ARG A 77 -0.97 8.76 11.13
CA ARG A 77 0.39 8.51 11.64
C ARG A 77 0.46 7.76 12.97
N GLU A 78 -0.64 7.76 13.74
CA GLU A 78 -0.75 7.07 15.03
C GLU A 78 -1.20 5.61 14.86
N ILE A 79 -1.93 5.31 13.79
CA ILE A 79 -2.51 3.99 13.51
C ILE A 79 -1.80 3.24 12.38
N MET A 80 -0.93 3.90 11.61
CA MET A 80 -0.14 3.28 10.54
C MET A 80 0.92 2.31 11.06
N VAL A 81 1.29 1.34 10.23
CA VAL A 81 2.46 0.51 10.44
C VAL A 81 3.66 1.19 9.76
N ARG A 82 4.60 1.70 10.56
CA ARG A 82 5.78 2.43 10.07
C ARG A 82 6.85 1.53 9.46
N ARG A 83 6.82 0.24 9.77
CA ARG A 83 7.83 -0.73 9.33
C ARG A 83 7.47 -1.22 7.93
N VAL A 84 7.70 -0.36 6.93
CA VAL A 84 7.40 -0.66 5.53
C VAL A 84 8.66 -1.14 4.85
N VAL A 85 8.61 -2.33 4.24
CA VAL A 85 9.66 -2.80 3.35
C VAL A 85 9.38 -2.21 1.98
N ALA A 86 10.11 -1.15 1.62
CA ALA A 86 10.12 -0.61 0.26
C ALA A 86 11.20 -1.33 -0.55
N ILE A 87 10.83 -1.77 -1.75
CA ILE A 87 11.74 -2.48 -2.66
C ILE A 87 11.88 -1.61 -3.92
N PRO A 88 13.10 -1.43 -4.47
CA PRO A 88 13.27 -0.73 -5.74
C PRO A 88 12.41 -1.37 -6.84
N GLY A 89 11.76 -0.56 -7.69
CA GLY A 89 10.93 -1.09 -8.79
C GLY A 89 11.70 -1.93 -9.81
N THR A 90 13.03 -1.79 -9.84
CA THR A 90 13.98 -2.56 -10.66
C THR A 90 14.41 -3.89 -10.02
N ALA A 91 14.01 -4.17 -8.77
CA ALA A 91 14.31 -5.45 -8.14
C ALA A 91 13.58 -6.58 -8.88
N SER A 92 14.18 -7.76 -8.91
CA SER A 92 13.51 -8.95 -9.45
C SER A 92 12.44 -9.48 -8.49
N VAL A 93 11.45 -10.19 -9.04
CA VAL A 93 10.38 -10.83 -8.25
C VAL A 93 10.96 -11.75 -7.16
N ILE A 94 12.00 -12.53 -7.48
CA ILE A 94 12.66 -13.42 -6.50
C ILE A 94 13.30 -12.67 -5.33
N LEU A 95 13.86 -11.48 -5.57
CA LEU A 95 14.42 -10.65 -4.50
C LEU A 95 13.31 -10.15 -3.57
N ALA A 96 12.17 -9.75 -4.14
CA ALA A 96 11.06 -9.26 -3.34
C ALA A 96 10.39 -10.31 -2.46
N MET A 97 10.32 -11.56 -2.91
CA MET A 97 9.80 -12.67 -2.09
C MET A 97 10.68 -12.95 -0.86
N ASN A 98 12.00 -12.78 -0.99
CA ASN A 98 12.96 -13.03 0.09
C ASN A 98 13.18 -11.82 1.02
N ALA A 99 12.62 -10.65 0.68
CA ALA A 99 12.82 -9.42 1.43
C ALA A 99 11.93 -9.28 2.69
N ASN A 100 11.08 -10.26 3.00
CA ASN A 100 10.21 -10.22 4.18
C ASN A 100 11.00 -10.66 5.44
N PRO A 101 11.31 -9.76 6.39
CA PRO A 101 12.03 -10.13 7.60
C PRO A 101 11.12 -10.99 8.49
N SER A 102 11.67 -12.10 8.98
CA SER A 102 11.04 -13.01 9.97
C SER A 102 10.68 -12.30 11.27
#